data_AF-A0A2T4LNQ0-F1
#
_entry.id   AF-A0A2T4LNQ0-F1
#
_cell.length_a   1.000
_cell.length_b   1.000
_cell.length_c   1.000
_cell.angle_alpha   90.00
_cell.angle_beta   90.00
_cell.angle_gamma   90.00
#
_symmetry.space_group_name_H-M   'P 1'
#
loop_
_entity.id
_entity.type
_entity.pdbx_description
1 polymer ?
#
loop_
_entity_poly.entity_id
_entity_poly.type
_entity_poly.pdbx_seq_one_letter_code
_entity_poly.pdbx_strand_id
1 'polypeptide(L)' 'MQGVLYVSHGSRVPEATQEAIEFITDVQQQVDISLQTICFLELAEPTIAEGVETLVKQGATTIAVIPVLLLSA' A
#
# COMPACT_ATOMS: atom_id res chain seq x y z
N MET A 1 -14.38 -7.55 -8.35
CA MET A 1 -14.06 -6.15 -7.99
C MET A 1 -12.55 -6.02 -7.85
N GLN A 2 -11.97 -4.98 -8.44
CA GLN A 2 -10.52 -4.76 -8.43
C GLN A 2 -10.13 -3.92 -7.20
N GLY A 3 -9.02 -4.28 -6.56
CA GLY A 3 -8.35 -3.45 -5.55
C GLY A 3 -6.89 -3.17 -5.91
N VAL A 4 -6.30 -2.17 -5.28
CA VAL A 4 -4.90 -1.78 -5.44
C VAL A 4 -4.19 -1.84 -4.10
N LEU A 5 -3.08 -2.55 -4.05
CA LEU A 5 -2.21 -2.66 -2.90
C LEU A 5 -0.88 -1.96 -3.19
N TYR A 6 -0.63 -0.85 -2.49
CA TYR A 6 0.62 -0.10 -2.57
C TYR A 6 1.60 -0.63 -1.54
N VAL A 7 2.77 -1.10 -1.98
CA VAL A 7 3.77 -1.72 -1.12
C VAL A 7 5.00 -0.81 -1.04
N SER A 8 5.22 -0.20 0.13
CA SER A 8 6.45 0.53 0.44
C SER A 8 7.38 -0.34 1.28
N HIS A 9 8.64 0.04 1.43
CA HIS A 9 9.59 -0.74 2.22
C HIS A 9 9.25 -0.73 3.71
N GLY A 10 8.85 0.44 4.22
CA GLY A 10 8.69 0.72 5.66
C GLY A 10 10.03 1.06 6.33
N SER A 11 9.95 1.81 7.43
CA SER A 11 11.12 2.39 8.11
C SER A 11 10.94 2.40 9.62
N ARG A 12 12.06 2.29 10.36
CA ARG A 12 12.10 2.53 11.81
C ARG A 12 12.02 4.02 12.17
N VAL A 13 12.24 4.90 11.20
CA VAL A 13 12.10 6.35 11.34
C VAL A 13 10.65 6.71 11.01
N PRO A 14 9.82 7.11 12.00
CA PRO A 14 8.39 7.35 11.78
C PRO A 14 8.12 8.40 10.70
N GLU A 15 8.96 9.44 10.62
CA GLU A 15 8.84 10.52 9.64
C GLU A 15 8.97 10.00 8.21
N ALA A 16 9.92 9.07 7.96
CA ALA A 16 10.10 8.48 6.64
C ALA A 16 8.89 7.61 6.21
N THR A 17 8.29 6.89 7.15
CA THR A 17 7.05 6.13 6.91
C THR A 17 5.88 7.07 6.60
N GLN A 18 5.79 8.18 7.34
CA GLN A 18 4.75 9.20 7.14
C GLN A 18 4.88 9.88 5.76
N GLU A 19 6.08 10.27 5.36
CA GLU A 19 6.34 10.85 4.02
C GLU A 19 5.94 9.88 2.89
N ALA A 20 6.22 8.58 3.05
CA ALA A 20 5.80 7.57 2.09
C ALA A 20 4.27 7.44 2.01
N ILE A 21 3.58 7.48 3.16
CA ILE A 21 2.11 7.42 3.21
C ILE A 21 1.50 8.64 2.51
N GLU A 22 2.01 9.84 2.78
CA GLU A 22 1.55 11.09 2.16
C GLU A 22 1.70 11.04 0.65
N PHE A 23 2.90 10.67 0.17
CA PHE A 23 3.15 10.51 -1.26
C PHE A 23 2.19 9.52 -1.92
N ILE A 24 1.99 8.34 -1.31
CA ILE A 24 1.09 7.32 -1.87
C ILE A 24 -0.36 7.80 -1.83
N THR A 25 -0.77 8.54 -0.80
CA THR A 25 -2.12 9.10 -0.69
C THR A 25 -2.41 10.07 -1.83
N ASP A 26 -1.45 10.91 -2.22
CA ASP A 26 -1.57 11.79 -3.38
C ASP A 26 -1.70 11.00 -4.69
N VAL A 27 -1.00 9.87 -4.81
CA VAL A 27 -1.13 8.95 -5.95
C VAL A 27 -2.51 8.30 -5.98
N GLN A 28 -3.06 7.88 -4.83
CA GLN A 28 -4.38 7.24 -4.75
C GLN A 28 -5.49 8.12 -5.31
N GLN A 29 -5.39 9.45 -5.17
CA GLN A 29 -6.35 10.41 -5.73
C GLN A 29 -6.38 10.42 -7.26
N GLN A 30 -5.33 9.91 -7.91
CA GLN A 30 -5.21 9.86 -9.37
C GLN A 30 -5.63 8.49 -9.94
N VAL A 31 -5.97 7.53 -9.09
CA VAL A 31 -6.33 6.16 -9.47
C VAL A 31 -7.84 5.96 -9.28
N ASP A 32 -8.56 5.75 -10.39
CA ASP A 32 -10.02 5.55 -10.41
C ASP A 32 -10.43 4.12 -9.98
N ILE A 33 -10.00 3.71 -8.79
CA ILE A 33 -10.38 2.45 -8.14
C ILE A 33 -10.75 2.76 -6.69
N SER A 34 -11.90 2.28 -6.22
CA SER A 34 -12.37 2.57 -4.87
C SER A 34 -11.62 1.80 -3.77
N LEU A 35 -11.22 0.56 -4.04
CA LEU A 35 -10.52 -0.29 -3.07
C LEU A 35 -9.02 -0.11 -3.19
N GLN A 36 -8.43 0.64 -2.25
CA GLN A 36 -7.02 0.97 -2.24
C GLN A 36 -6.47 0.81 -0.81
N THR A 37 -5.25 0.29 -0.66
CA THR A 37 -4.61 0.10 0.65
C THR A 37 -3.10 0.24 0.54
N ILE A 38 -2.49 0.89 1.54
CA ILE A 38 -1.04 1.02 1.70
C ILE A 38 -0.58 -0.06 2.67
N CYS A 39 0.53 -0.72 2.37
CA CYS A 39 1.19 -1.67 3.26
C CYS A 39 2.72 -1.60 3.12
N PHE A 40 3.42 -2.30 4.00
CA PHE A 40 4.86 -2.26 4.11
C PHE A 40 5.48 -3.66 4.04
N LEU A 41 6.69 -3.73 3.48
CA LEU A 41 7.51 -4.95 3.44
C LEU A 41 7.96 -5.34 4.85
N GLU A 42 8.45 -4.36 5.61
CA GLU A 42 8.99 -4.55 6.95
C GLU A 42 8.96 -3.24 7.75
N LEU A 43 9.25 -3.32 9.06
CA LEU A 43 9.50 -2.18 9.96
C LEU A 43 8.31 -1.23 10.23
N ALA A 44 7.23 -1.33 9.47
CA ALA A 44 6.01 -0.55 9.62
C ALA A 44 4.78 -1.42 9.35
N GLU A 45 3.63 -0.94 9.82
CA GLU A 45 2.34 -1.60 9.67
C GLU A 45 1.40 -0.75 8.81
N PRO A 46 0.48 -1.35 8.04
CA PRO A 46 0.19 -2.78 7.99
C PRO A 46 1.15 -3.58 7.10
N THR A 47 1.32 -4.88 7.39
CA THR A 47 2.04 -5.82 6.53
C THR A 47 1.32 -6.08 5.20
N ILE A 48 2.03 -6.66 4.23
CA ILE A 48 1.43 -7.09 2.95
C ILE A 48 0.22 -8.02 3.18
N ALA A 49 0.35 -8.97 4.11
CA ALA A 49 -0.71 -9.95 4.40
C ALA A 49 -1.98 -9.27 4.93
N GLU A 50 -1.84 -8.32 5.85
CA GLU A 50 -2.96 -7.55 6.39
C GLU A 50 -3.58 -6.60 5.35
N GLY A 51 -2.75 -6.02 4.48
CA GLY A 51 -3.23 -5.20 3.36
C GLY A 51 -4.06 -6.01 2.37
N VAL A 52 -3.62 -7.21 2.01
CA VAL A 52 -4.40 -8.16 1.19
C VAL A 52 -5.70 -8.55 1.91
N GLU A 53 -5.63 -8.93 3.18
CA GLU A 53 -6.81 -9.31 3.95
C GLU A 53 -7.84 -8.18 4.01
N THR A 54 -7.38 -6.94 4.18
CA THR A 54 -8.23 -5.74 4.18
C THR A 54 -8.98 -5.59 2.86
N LEU A 55 -8.28 -5.66 1.72
CA LEU A 55 -8.91 -5.56 0.40
C LEU A 55 -9.89 -6.72 0.15
N VAL A 56 -9.54 -7.95 0.55
CA VAL A 56 -10.43 -9.12 0.43
C VAL A 56 -11.70 -8.95 1.27
N LYS A 57 -11.59 -8.48 2.52
CA LYS A 57 -12.74 -8.19 3.40
C LYS A 57 -13.65 -7.10 2.82
N GLN A 58 -13.08 -6.16 2.05
CA GLN A 58 -13.83 -5.14 1.33
C GLN A 58 -14.43 -5.63 0.01
N GLY A 59 -14.21 -6.90 -0.37
CA GLY A 59 -14.81 -7.56 -1.53
C GLY A 59 -13.91 -7.58 -2.77
N ALA A 60 -12.62 -7.25 -2.67
CA ALA A 60 -11.70 -7.39 -3.78
C ALA A 60 -11.57 -8.87 -4.18
N THR A 61 -11.75 -9.15 -5.47
CA THR A 61 -11.57 -10.48 -6.08
C THR A 61 -10.29 -10.55 -6.92
N THR A 62 -9.67 -9.39 -7.16
CA THR A 62 -8.44 -9.23 -7.92
C THR A 62 -7.70 -8.04 -7.32
N ILE A 63 -6.42 -8.21 -7.02
CA ILE A 63 -5.59 -7.17 -6.38
C ILE A 63 -4.41 -6.89 -7.30
N ALA A 64 -4.29 -5.64 -7.75
CA ALA A 64 -3.09 -5.16 -8.41
C ALA A 64 -2.08 -4.70 -7.35
N VAL A 65 -0.86 -5.22 -7.40
CA VAL A 65 0.20 -4.87 -6.44
C VAL A 65 1.12 -3.85 -7.10
N ILE A 66 1.32 -2.71 -6.46
CA ILE A 66 2.19 -1.62 -6.91
C ILE A 66 3.35 -1.49 -5.92
N PRO A 67 4.55 -1.98 -6.27
CA PRO A 67 5.74 -1.73 -5.48
C PRO A 67 6.14 -0.26 -5.63
N VAL A 68 6.06 0.50 -4.54
CA VAL A 68 6.47 1.91 -4.48
C VAL A 68 7.91 1.97 -3.99
N LEU A 69 8.83 1.50 -4.85
CA LEU A 69 10.25 1.40 -4.57
C LEU A 69 11.05 2.02 -5.72
N LEU A 70 12.08 2.79 -5.41
CA LEU A 70 12.95 3.39 -6.43
C LEU A 70 13.90 2.36 -7.07
N LEU A 71 14.32 1.38 -6.28
CA LEU A 71 15.23 0.31 -6.67
C LEU A 71 14.67 -1.02 -6.16
N SER A 72 15.12 -2.11 -6.76
CA SER A 72 14.85 -3.45 -6.23
C SER A 72 15.40 -3.58 -4.82
N ALA A 73 14.54 -3.98 -3.88
CA ALA A 73 14.94 -4.45 -2.56
C ALA A 73 15.36 -5.93 -2.63
#